data_AF-A0A2M8AL42-F1
#
_entry.id   AF-A0A2M8AL42-F1
#
_cell.length_a   1.000
_cell.length_b   1.000
_cell.length_c   1.000
_cell.angle_alpha   90.00
_cell.angle_beta   90.00
_cell.angle_gamma   90.00
#
_symmetry.space_group_name_H-M   'P 1'
#
loop_
_entity.id
_entity.type
_entity.pdbx_description
1 polymer ?
#
loop_
_entity_poly.entity_id
_entity_poly.type
_entity_poly.pdbx_seq_one_letter_code
_entity_poly.pdbx_strand_id
1 'polypeptide(L)'
;PFLSIAASIIICLSVFTILKPSNNLKDLASVSTEMSQTQTFFTTAISDELLKLKNARTPETETLINDAMKQMAILEKDYESLKIDLTKSGDDKRVIYAMILNFQTRIEVLKNVMETIEQVNQLKQKNHENSITI
;
A
#
# COMPACT_ATOMS: atom_id res chain seq x y z
N PRO A 1 -25.02 -47.85 6.84
CA PRO A 1 -23.66 -48.18 6.35
C PRO A 1 -22.92 -47.04 5.63
N PHE A 2 -23.59 -46.05 5.01
CA PHE A 2 -22.92 -44.97 4.25
C PHE A 2 -22.55 -43.71 5.07
N LEU A 3 -23.07 -43.56 6.30
CA LEU A 3 -22.81 -42.39 7.15
C LEU A 3 -21.36 -42.33 7.65
N SER A 4 -20.74 -43.48 7.91
CA SER A 4 -19.37 -43.56 8.45
C SER A 4 -18.28 -43.18 7.43
N ILE A 5 -18.57 -43.32 6.13
CA ILE A 5 -17.65 -42.96 5.04
C ILE A 5 -17.62 -41.44 4.83
N ALA A 6 -18.78 -40.77 4.93
CA ALA A 6 -18.85 -39.31 4.81
C ALA A 6 -18.15 -38.60 5.98
N ALA A 7 -18.33 -39.10 7.22
CA ALA A 7 -17.70 -38.51 8.40
C ALA A 7 -16.16 -38.60 8.38
N SER A 8 -15.60 -39.69 7.85
CA SER A 8 -14.15 -39.87 7.73
C SER A 8 -13.53 -38.95 6.66
N ILE A 9 -14.24 -38.65 5.57
CA ILE A 9 -13.81 -37.67 4.56
C ILE A 9 -13.81 -36.25 5.14
N ILE A 10 -14.82 -35.89 5.94
CA ILE A 10 -14.90 -34.58 6.59
C ILE A 10 -13.76 -34.37 7.60
N ILE A 11 -13.41 -35.41 8.37
CA ILE A 11 -12.29 -35.37 9.33
C ILE A 11 -10.94 -35.29 8.60
N CYS A 12 -10.75 -36.03 7.50
CA CYS A 12 -9.51 -35.93 6.73
C CYS A 12 -9.32 -34.54 6.07
N LEU A 13 -10.40 -33.91 5.61
CA LEU A 13 -10.34 -32.55 5.03
C LEU A 13 -10.15 -31.47 6.10
N SER A 14 -10.71 -31.64 7.31
CA SER A 14 -10.55 -30.68 8.40
C SER A 14 -9.15 -30.73 9.04
N VAL A 15 -8.50 -31.89 9.07
CA VAL A 15 -7.10 -32.00 9.54
C VAL A 15 -6.13 -31.29 8.58
N PHE A 16 -6.43 -31.23 7.28
CA PHE A 16 -5.57 -30.59 6.29
C PHE A 16 -5.52 -29.05 6.41
N THR A 17 -6.56 -28.41 6.95
CA THR A 17 -6.57 -26.96 7.17
C THR A 17 -5.84 -26.53 8.44
N ILE A 18 -5.71 -27.42 9.43
CA ILE A 18 -5.04 -27.16 10.72
C ILE A 18 -3.50 -27.16 10.58
N LEU A 19 -2.97 -27.80 9.53
CA LEU A 19 -1.53 -27.88 9.26
C LEU A 19 -0.99 -26.79 8.32
N LYS A 20 -1.71 -25.68 8.10
CA LYS A 20 -1.07 -24.51 7.50
C LYS A 20 -0.22 -23.81 8.55
N PRO A 21 1.13 -23.87 8.49
CA PRO A 21 1.94 -22.98 9.31
C PRO A 21 1.49 -21.55 9.04
N SER A 22 1.12 -20.83 10.09
CA SER A 22 1.04 -19.37 10.05
C SER A 22 2.46 -18.89 9.82
N ASN A 23 2.87 -18.78 8.56
CA ASN A 23 4.14 -18.22 8.20
C ASN A 23 4.13 -16.79 8.71
N ASN A 24 4.80 -16.54 9.85
CA ASN A 24 4.98 -15.19 10.39
C ASN A 24 5.87 -14.44 9.38
N LEU A 25 5.24 -13.81 8.40
CA LEU A 25 5.93 -12.99 7.41
C LEU A 25 6.59 -11.83 8.14
N LYS A 26 7.86 -11.61 7.82
CA LYS A 26 8.65 -10.53 8.37
C LYS A 26 8.34 -9.27 7.59
N ASP A 27 8.32 -8.16 8.31
CA ASP A 27 8.33 -6.82 7.76
C ASP A 27 9.55 -6.05 8.28
N LEU A 28 9.70 -4.77 7.93
CA LEU A 28 10.81 -3.96 8.44
C LEU A 28 10.79 -3.89 9.98
N ALA A 29 9.60 -3.82 10.58
CA ALA A 29 9.48 -3.79 12.04
C ALA A 29 10.01 -5.06 12.74
N SER A 30 10.11 -6.17 12.01
CA SER A 30 10.67 -7.43 12.47
C SER A 30 12.21 -7.48 12.45
N VAL A 31 12.89 -6.48 11.86
CA VAL A 31 14.36 -6.47 11.67
C VAL A 31 15.08 -5.85 12.86
N SER A 32 14.66 -4.66 13.29
CA SER A 32 15.24 -3.94 14.43
C SER A 32 14.29 -2.87 14.95
N THR A 33 14.58 -2.31 16.12
CA THR A 33 13.83 -1.17 16.68
C THR A 33 13.82 0.02 15.73
N GLU A 34 14.95 0.34 15.12
CA GLU A 34 15.10 1.44 14.16
C GLU A 34 14.30 1.19 12.88
N MET A 35 14.26 -0.06 12.40
CA MET A 35 13.45 -0.43 11.23
C MET A 35 11.95 -0.42 11.53
N SER A 36 11.55 -0.73 12.77
CA SER A 36 10.18 -0.56 13.25
C SER A 36 9.75 0.91 13.29
N GLN A 37 10.62 1.79 13.78
CA GLN A 37 10.41 3.24 13.73
C GLN A 37 10.34 3.74 12.28
N THR A 38 11.20 3.22 11.40
CA THR A 38 11.22 3.56 9.97
C THR A 38 9.90 3.17 9.29
N GLN A 39 9.41 1.95 9.53
CA GLN A 39 8.12 1.50 9.01
C GLN A 39 6.99 2.40 9.51
N THR A 40 6.95 2.69 10.81
CA THR A 40 5.93 3.56 11.43
C THR A 40 5.96 4.97 10.86
N PHE A 41 7.14 5.53 10.64
CA PHE A 41 7.31 6.87 10.05
C PHE A 41 6.72 6.91 8.64
N PHE A 42 7.11 5.97 7.79
CA PHE A 42 6.64 5.96 6.40
C PHE A 42 5.16 5.63 6.27
N THR A 43 4.61 4.67 7.04
CA THR A 43 3.18 4.34 6.98
C THR A 43 2.31 5.49 7.46
N THR A 44 2.74 6.21 8.50
CA THR A 44 2.07 7.44 8.95
C THR A 44 2.09 8.50 7.86
N ALA A 45 3.26 8.79 7.27
CA ALA A 45 3.39 9.79 6.21
C ALA A 45 2.53 9.45 4.97
N ILE A 46 2.49 8.19 4.56
CA ILE A 46 1.63 7.72 3.46
C ILE A 46 0.15 7.89 3.80
N SER A 47 -0.24 7.54 5.03
CA SER A 47 -1.62 7.70 5.50
C SER A 47 -2.06 9.17 5.46
N ASP A 48 -1.22 10.07 5.98
CA ASP A 48 -1.49 11.51 5.97
C ASP A 48 -1.64 12.06 4.55
N GLU A 49 -0.76 11.63 3.63
CA GLU A 49 -0.82 12.09 2.24
C GLU A 49 -2.04 11.52 1.48
N LEU A 50 -2.42 10.27 1.75
CA LEU A 50 -3.67 9.69 1.23
C LEU A 50 -4.90 10.45 1.73
N LEU A 51 -4.91 10.90 2.99
CA LEU A 51 -5.99 11.72 3.53
C LEU A 51 -6.10 13.07 2.81
N LYS A 52 -4.97 13.75 2.60
CA LYS A 52 -4.96 15.00 1.81
C LYS A 52 -5.47 14.74 0.40
N LEU A 53 -4.99 13.68 -0.25
CA LEU A 53 -5.37 13.33 -1.62
C LEU A 53 -6.86 13.05 -1.75
N LYS A 54 -7.44 12.35 -0.77
CA LYS A 54 -8.89 12.11 -0.71
C LYS A 54 -9.68 13.41 -0.58
N ASN A 55 -9.21 14.36 0.23
CA ASN A 55 -9.88 15.65 0.43
C ASN A 55 -9.78 16.56 -0.80
N ALA A 56 -8.78 16.34 -1.66
CA ALA A 56 -8.58 17.09 -2.90
C ALA A 56 -9.37 16.53 -4.11
N ARG A 57 -10.25 15.54 -3.88
CA ARG A 57 -11.05 14.91 -4.93
C ARG A 57 -12.19 15.81 -5.41
N THR A 58 -12.16 16.12 -6.70
CA THR A 58 -13.22 16.79 -7.47
C THR A 58 -13.43 16.06 -8.79
N PRO A 59 -14.50 16.35 -9.58
CA PRO A 59 -14.68 15.73 -10.89
C PRO A 59 -13.47 15.89 -11.84
N GLU A 60 -12.72 16.99 -11.71
CA GLU A 60 -11.57 17.27 -12.57
C GLU A 60 -10.29 16.55 -12.13
N THR A 61 -10.16 16.25 -10.83
CA THR A 61 -9.00 15.54 -10.28
C THR A 61 -9.25 14.04 -10.16
N GLU A 62 -10.49 13.58 -10.34
CA GLU A 62 -10.89 12.19 -10.09
C GLU A 62 -10.08 11.16 -10.87
N THR A 63 -9.87 11.38 -12.17
CA THR A 63 -9.11 10.42 -13.01
C THR A 63 -7.67 10.29 -12.52
N LEU A 64 -7.00 11.41 -12.24
CA LEU A 64 -5.64 11.45 -11.73
C LEU A 64 -5.54 10.74 -10.37
N ILE A 65 -6.47 11.00 -9.45
CA ILE A 65 -6.51 10.33 -8.14
C ILE A 65 -6.75 8.83 -8.30
N ASN A 66 -7.66 8.41 -9.17
CA ASN A 66 -7.93 7.00 -9.40
C ASN A 66 -6.69 6.27 -9.93
N ASP A 67 -5.92 6.90 -10.82
CA ASP A 67 -4.69 6.32 -11.34
C ASP A 67 -3.58 6.26 -10.29
N ALA A 68 -3.47 7.28 -9.43
CA ALA A 68 -2.60 7.24 -8.26
C ALA A 68 -2.92 6.07 -7.33
N MET A 69 -4.22 5.85 -7.04
CA MET A 69 -4.66 4.74 -6.19
C MET A 69 -4.35 3.37 -6.79
N LYS A 70 -4.43 3.21 -8.12
CA LYS A 70 -4.00 1.98 -8.81
C LYS A 70 -2.50 1.75 -8.65
N GLN A 71 -1.68 2.79 -8.83
CA GLN A 71 -0.23 2.70 -8.63
C GLN A 71 0.12 2.33 -7.19
N MET A 72 -0.57 2.93 -6.21
CA MET A 72 -0.43 2.59 -4.80
C MET A 72 -0.76 1.12 -4.51
N ALA A 73 -1.80 0.57 -5.15
CA ALA A 73 -2.15 -0.85 -4.99
C ALA A 73 -1.08 -1.79 -5.57
N ILE A 74 -0.42 -1.41 -6.66
CA ILE A 74 0.70 -2.16 -7.23
C ILE A 74 1.89 -2.13 -6.26
N LEU A 75 2.26 -0.94 -5.77
CA LEU A 75 3.36 -0.78 -4.81
C LEU A 75 3.08 -1.52 -3.49
N GLU A 76 1.82 -1.60 -3.05
CA GLU A 76 1.42 -2.42 -1.91
C GLU A 76 1.65 -3.90 -2.15
N LYS A 77 1.24 -4.41 -3.30
CA LYS A 77 1.48 -5.81 -3.67
C LYS A 77 2.98 -6.12 -3.74
N ASP A 78 3.79 -5.20 -4.25
CA ASP A 78 5.24 -5.36 -4.32
C ASP A 78 5.86 -5.45 -2.92
N TYR A 79 5.39 -4.63 -1.97
CA TYR A 79 5.84 -4.71 -0.57
C TYR A 79 5.44 -6.02 0.11
N GLU A 80 4.23 -6.52 -0.16
CA GLU A 80 3.82 -7.84 0.33
C GLU A 80 4.70 -8.97 -0.24
N SER A 81 5.16 -8.85 -1.49
CA SER A 81 6.17 -9.77 -2.03
C SER A 81 7.51 -9.63 -1.32
N LEU A 82 7.96 -8.40 -1.05
CA LEU A 82 9.22 -8.15 -0.34
C LEU A 82 9.22 -8.70 1.08
N LYS A 83 8.07 -8.72 1.77
CA LYS A 83 7.92 -9.38 3.09
C LYS A 83 8.21 -10.89 3.00
N ILE A 84 7.73 -11.54 1.95
CA ILE A 84 8.01 -12.96 1.69
C ILE A 84 9.52 -13.16 1.44
N ASP A 85 10.13 -12.30 0.64
CA ASP A 85 11.56 -12.37 0.33
C ASP A 85 12.43 -12.08 1.56
N LEU A 86 12.00 -11.17 2.43
CA LEU A 86 12.69 -10.84 3.68
C LEU A 86 12.69 -12.04 4.63
N THR A 87 11.54 -12.70 4.79
CA THR A 87 11.42 -13.93 5.57
C THR A 87 12.32 -15.03 5.03
N LYS A 88 12.33 -15.25 3.71
CA LYS A 88 13.11 -16.32 3.08
C LYS A 88 14.61 -16.07 3.09
N SER A 89 15.01 -14.81 2.95
CA SER A 89 16.42 -14.42 2.83
C SER A 89 17.13 -14.22 4.16
N GLY A 90 16.38 -14.16 5.28
CA GLY A 90 16.96 -13.98 6.62
C GLY A 90 17.52 -12.57 6.83
N ASP A 91 16.71 -11.55 6.53
CA ASP A 91 17.07 -10.13 6.64
C ASP A 91 18.16 -9.65 5.68
N ASP A 92 18.10 -10.11 4.42
CA ASP A 92 18.99 -9.60 3.39
C ASP A 92 18.84 -8.08 3.24
N LYS A 93 19.96 -7.37 3.42
CA LYS A 93 20.03 -5.90 3.34
C LYS A 93 19.52 -5.35 2.02
N ARG A 94 19.62 -6.11 0.93
CA ARG A 94 19.09 -5.73 -0.39
C ARG A 94 17.57 -5.73 -0.41
N VAL A 95 16.95 -6.70 0.27
CA VAL A 95 15.49 -6.76 0.41
C VAL A 95 15.01 -5.62 1.33
N ILE A 96 15.71 -5.39 2.44
CA ILE A 96 15.44 -4.25 3.34
C ILE A 96 15.50 -2.93 2.56
N TYR A 97 16.54 -2.73 1.74
CA TYR A 97 16.68 -1.55 0.88
C TYR A 97 15.50 -1.42 -0.10
N ALA A 98 15.10 -2.51 -0.76
CA ALA A 98 13.95 -2.52 -1.67
C ALA A 98 12.63 -2.18 -0.95
N MET A 99 12.45 -2.62 0.29
CA MET A 99 11.27 -2.29 1.12
C MET A 99 11.22 -0.80 1.47
N ILE A 100 12.37 -0.21 1.83
CA ILE A 100 12.47 1.23 2.08
C ILE A 100 12.21 2.01 0.80
N LEU A 101 12.79 1.59 -0.33
CA LEU A 101 12.57 2.21 -1.63
C LEU A 101 11.10 2.18 -2.02
N ASN A 102 10.40 1.07 -1.79
CA ASN A 102 8.97 0.97 -2.05
C ASN A 102 8.16 2.02 -1.26
N PHE A 103 8.47 2.24 0.03
CA PHE A 103 7.86 3.32 0.81
C PHE A 103 8.14 4.70 0.22
N GLN A 104 9.40 4.96 -0.17
CA GLN A 104 9.79 6.23 -0.79
C GLN A 104 9.05 6.48 -2.11
N THR A 105 8.96 5.48 -2.98
CA THR A 105 8.24 5.57 -4.26
C THR A 105 6.76 5.88 -4.06
N ARG A 106 6.11 5.26 -3.07
CA ARG A 106 4.71 5.58 -2.74
C ARG A 106 4.53 7.05 -2.36
N ILE A 107 5.42 7.57 -1.53
CA ILE A 107 5.36 8.98 -1.10
C ILE A 107 5.58 9.91 -2.30
N GLU A 108 6.53 9.57 -3.18
CA GLU A 108 6.78 10.33 -4.41
C GLU A 108 5.56 10.37 -5.33
N VAL A 109 4.91 9.22 -5.56
CA VAL A 109 3.66 9.13 -6.33
C VAL A 109 2.60 10.05 -5.75
N LEU A 110 2.37 9.98 -4.43
CA LEU A 110 1.34 10.79 -3.77
C LEU A 110 1.65 12.29 -3.83
N LYS A 111 2.91 12.68 -3.62
CA LYS A 111 3.35 14.09 -3.73
C LYS A 111 3.18 14.64 -5.14
N ASN A 112 3.65 13.93 -6.16
CA ASN A 112 3.54 14.38 -7.55
C ASN A 112 2.08 14.58 -7.97
N VAL A 113 1.20 13.70 -7.50
CA VAL A 113 -0.23 13.81 -7.75
C VAL A 113 -0.82 15.03 -7.03
N MET A 114 -0.47 15.26 -5.76
CA MET A 114 -0.92 16.42 -5.01
C MET A 114 -0.48 17.74 -5.67
N GLU A 115 0.80 17.83 -6.07
CA GLU A 115 1.34 19.00 -6.79
C GLU A 115 0.59 19.27 -8.09
N THR A 116 0.25 18.21 -8.83
CA THR A 116 -0.53 18.34 -10.07
C THR A 116 -1.95 18.84 -9.78
N ILE A 117 -2.59 18.38 -8.70
CA ILE A 117 -3.92 18.85 -8.28
C ILE A 117 -3.88 20.34 -7.90
N GLU A 118 -2.86 20.76 -7.15
CA GLU A 118 -2.67 22.16 -6.80
C GLU A 118 -2.53 23.05 -8.03
N GLN A 119 -1.76 22.61 -9.04
CA GLN A 119 -1.61 23.32 -10.32
C GLN A 119 -2.95 23.45 -11.06
N VAL A 120 -3.74 22.37 -11.14
CA VAL A 120 -5.08 22.38 -11.76
C VAL A 120 -5.99 23.40 -11.07
N ASN A 121 -5.97 23.43 -9.74
CA ASN A 121 -6.79 24.35 -8.95
C ASN A 121 -6.36 25.82 -9.13
N GLN A 122 -5.05 26.09 -9.18
CA GLN A 122 -4.54 27.44 -9.42
C GLN A 122 -4.91 27.97 -10.81
N LEU A 123 -4.85 27.13 -11.85
CA LEU A 123 -5.25 27.53 -13.20
C LEU A 123 -6.73 27.88 -13.27
N LYS A 124 -7.59 27.13 -12.57
CA LYS A 124 -9.02 27.45 -12.48
C LYS A 124 -9.27 28.80 -11.82
N GLN A 125 -8.61 29.12 -10.72
CA GLN A 125 -8.82 30.40 -10.03
C GLN A 125 -8.49 31.59 -10.94
N LYS A 126 -7.34 31.55 -11.63
CA LYS A 126 -6.94 32.60 -12.59
C LYS A 126 -7.95 32.78 -13.73
N ASN A 127 -8.51 31.69 -14.25
CA ASN A 127 -9.51 31.77 -15.32
C ASN A 127 -10.85 32.36 -14.84
N HIS A 128 -11.27 32.09 -13.60
CA HIS A 128 -12.46 32.70 -13.03
C HIS A 128 -12.27 34.21 -12.82
N GLU A 129 -11.14 34.66 -12.26
CA GLU A 129 -10.87 36.09 -12.05
C GLU A 129 -10.88 36.88 -13.36
N ASN A 130 -10.27 36.34 -14.43
CA ASN A 130 -10.29 36.98 -15.74
C ASN A 130 -11.70 37.05 -16.35
N SER A 131 -12.57 36.07 -16.08
CA SER A 131 -13.96 36.07 -16.59
C SER A 131 -14.87 37.05 -15.84
N ILE A 132 -14.55 37.41 -14.59
CA ILE A 132 -15.36 38.35 -13.78
C ILE A 132 -14.94 39.81 -14.05
N THR A 133 -13.74 40.03 -14.59
CA THR A 133 -13.15 41.36 -14.79
C THR A 133 -13.33 41.89 -16.23
N ILE A 134 -14.11 41.21 -17.09
CA ILE A 134 -14.42 41.59 -18.48
C ILE A 134 -15.88 41.95 -18.62
#